data_AF-A0A349YSF1-F1
#
_entry.id   AF-A0A349YSF1-F1
#
_cell.length_a   1.000
_cell.length_b   1.000
_cell.length_c   1.000
_cell.angle_alpha   90.00
_cell.angle_beta   90.00
_cell.angle_gamma   90.00
#
_symmetry.space_group_name_H-M   'P 1'
#
loop_
_entity.id
_entity.type
_entity.pdbx_description
1 polymer ?
#
loop_
_entity_poly.entity_id
_entity_poly.type
_entity_poly.pdbx_seq_one_letter_code
_entity_poly.pdbx_strand_id
1 'polypeptide(L)' 'MRLIDADKLIHALANDYIGGKKTLGQVIDEQPTAYDVDEVVKQLDRASDYYEFDEQGMEHVQMLKLVDAIEIAKGGGGIA' A
#
# COMPACT_ATOMS: atom_id res chain seq x y z
N MET A 1 -3.18 10.01 1.29
CA MET A 1 -4.51 9.84 0.65
C MET A 1 -5.00 8.44 1.01
N ARG A 2 -6.24 8.27 1.52
CA ARG A 2 -6.76 6.95 1.90
C ARG A 2 -7.47 6.31 0.71
N LEU A 3 -7.01 5.13 0.30
CA LEU A 3 -7.65 4.32 -0.73
C LEU A 3 -8.46 3.21 -0.06
N ILE A 4 -9.69 3.03 -0.50
CA ILE A 4 -10.66 2.07 0.05
C ILE A 4 -10.97 1.04 -1.03
N ASP A 5 -11.14 -0.20 -0.59
CA ASP A 5 -11.59 -1.31 -1.43
C ASP A 5 -13.06 -1.09 -1.81
N ALA A 6 -13.30 -0.86 -3.10
CA ALA A 6 -14.64 -0.54 -3.61
C ALA A 6 -15.62 -1.70 -3.41
N ASP A 7 -15.17 -2.95 -3.54
CA ASP A 7 -16.04 -4.12 -3.39
C ASP A 7 -16.47 -4.29 -1.93
N LYS A 8 -15.53 -4.10 -0.98
CA LYS A 8 -15.86 -4.08 0.45
C LYS A 8 -16.79 -2.93 0.82
N LEU A 9 -16.56 -1.75 0.24
CA LEU A 9 -17.44 -0.60 0.45
C LEU A 9 -18.85 -0.88 -0.08
N ILE A 10 -19.00 -1.43 -1.28
CA ILE A 10 -20.29 -1.81 -1.86
C ILE A 10 -21.01 -2.82 -0.95
N HIS A 11 -20.30 -3.83 -0.46
CA HIS A 11 -20.86 -4.80 0.49
C HIS A 11 -21.32 -4.14 1.79
N ALA A 12 -20.55 -3.20 2.35
CA ALA A 12 -20.94 -2.48 3.55
C ALA A 12 -22.13 -1.53 3.33
N LEU A 13 -22.17 -0.86 2.18
CA LEU A 13 -23.32 -0.03 1.78
C LEU A 13 -24.61 -0.85 1.70
N ALA A 14 -24.55 -2.03 1.08
CA ALA A 14 -25.71 -2.91 0.96
C ALA A 14 -26.20 -3.45 2.32
N ASN A 15 -25.27 -3.83 3.21
CA ASN A 15 -25.62 -4.52 4.46
C ASN A 15 -25.94 -3.59 5.64
N ASP A 16 -25.27 -2.43 5.71
CA ASP A 16 -25.31 -1.55 6.88
C ASP A 16 -26.01 -0.22 6.58
N TYR A 17 -25.78 0.38 5.41
CA TYR A 17 -26.42 1.65 5.06
C TYR A 17 -27.85 1.46 4.56
N ILE A 18 -28.08 0.62 3.54
CA ILE A 18 -29.43 0.36 3.00
C ILE A 18 -30.33 -0.28 4.07
N GLY A 19 -29.74 -1.10 4.95
CA GLY A 19 -30.43 -1.69 6.10
C GLY A 19 -30.73 -0.71 7.25
N GLY A 20 -30.31 0.55 7.15
CA GLY A 20 -30.54 1.59 8.17
C GLY A 20 -29.77 1.40 9.47
N LYS A 21 -28.75 0.53 9.51
CA LYS A 21 -27.95 0.24 10.70
C LYS A 21 -26.89 1.31 10.96
N LYS A 22 -26.37 1.93 9.90
CA LYS A 22 -25.30 2.95 9.95
C LYS A 22 -25.61 4.09 9.00
N THR A 23 -25.06 5.26 9.30
CA THR A 23 -25.01 6.39 8.37
C THR A 23 -23.96 6.15 7.29
N LEU A 24 -24.07 6.87 6.17
CA LEU A 24 -23.08 6.79 5.08
C LEU A 24 -21.67 7.15 5.57
N GLY A 25 -21.54 8.17 6.42
CA GLY A 25 -20.25 8.57 7.00
C GLY A 25 -19.61 7.45 7.82
N GLN A 26 -20.38 6.80 8.70
CA GLN A 26 -19.88 5.66 9.48
C GLN A 26 -19.40 4.50 8.60
N VAL A 27 -20.14 4.18 7.54
CA VAL A 27 -19.75 3.10 6.62
C VAL A 27 -18.41 3.40 5.94
N ILE A 28 -18.19 4.66 5.54
CA ILE A 28 -16.93 5.10 4.92
C ILE A 28 -15.79 5.11 5.95
N ASP A 29 -16.04 5.65 7.14
CA ASP A 29 -15.02 5.79 8.18
C ASP A 29 -14.51 4.42 8.67
N GLU A 30 -15.38 3.42 8.76
CA GLU A 30 -15.03 2.07 9.20
C GLU A 30 -14.33 1.19 8.15
N GLN A 31 -14.25 1.60 6.88
CA GLN A 31 -13.54 0.80 5.88
C GLN A 31 -12.03 0.69 6.22
N PRO A 32 -11.38 -0.45 6.01
CA PRO A 32 -9.93 -0.50 6.09
C PRO A 32 -9.27 0.34 4.98
N THR A 33 -8.05 0.81 5.21
CA THR A 33 -7.19 1.31 4.13
C THR A 33 -6.79 0.12 3.27
N ALA A 34 -7.18 0.13 1.99
CA ALA A 34 -6.87 -0.94 1.05
C ALA A 34 -5.50 -0.77 0.40
N TYR A 35 -4.99 0.45 0.35
CA TYR A 35 -3.69 0.77 -0.21
C TYR A 35 -3.09 1.98 0.48
N ASP A 36 -1.89 1.81 1.02
CA ASP A 36 -1.12 2.87 1.67
C ASP A 36 0.05 3.29 0.78
N VAL A 37 -0.11 4.42 0.09
CA VAL A 37 0.92 4.95 -0.81
C VAL A 37 2.18 5.33 -0.05
N ASP A 38 2.04 5.85 1.17
CA ASP A 38 3.19 6.32 1.96
C ASP A 38 4.05 5.12 2.40
N GLU A 39 3.41 4.01 2.80
CA GLU A 39 4.13 2.78 3.12
C GLU A 39 4.73 2.10 1.88
N VAL A 40 4.05 2.10 0.72
CA VAL A 40 4.61 1.60 -0.55
C VAL A 40 5.87 2.38 -0.93
N VAL A 41 5.81 3.72 -0.89
CA VAL A 41 6.96 4.58 -1.22
C VAL A 41 8.12 4.28 -0.29
N LYS A 42 7.87 4.12 1.01
CA LYS A 42 8.89 3.79 2.01
C LYS A 42 9.49 2.39 1.82
N GLN A 43 8.69 1.41 1.39
CA GLN A 43 9.19 0.08 1.03
C GLN A 43 10.09 0.15 -0.21
N LEU A 44 9.69 0.92 -1.23
CA LEU A 44 10.50 1.17 -2.42
C LEU A 44 11.82 1.86 -2.06
N ASP A 45 11.79 2.88 -1.20
CA ASP A 45 12.96 3.64 -0.75
C ASP A 45 13.97 2.74 -0.02
N ARG A 46 13.49 1.90 0.90
CA ARG A 46 14.31 0.87 1.58
C ARG A 46 14.87 -0.17 0.62
N ALA A 47 14.09 -0.57 -0.38
CA ALA A 47 14.49 -1.56 -1.37
C ALA A 47 15.48 -0.97 -2.37
N SER A 48 15.44 0.34 -2.63
CA SER A 48 16.52 1.03 -3.32
C SER A 48 17.78 1.05 -2.44
N ASP A 49 17.69 1.39 -1.15
CA ASP A 49 18.81 1.76 -0.25
C ASP A 49 19.95 0.75 0.05
N TYR A 50 20.10 -0.33 -0.71
CA TYR A 50 21.16 -1.33 -0.49
C TYR A 50 22.53 -0.85 -1.00
N TYR A 51 23.39 -0.39 -0.08
CA TYR A 51 24.80 -0.06 -0.34
C TYR A 51 25.70 -1.28 -0.10
N GLU A 52 26.30 -1.83 -1.17
CA GLU A 52 27.51 -2.65 -1.02
C GLU A 52 28.71 -1.81 -1.45
N PHE A 53 29.57 -1.47 -0.48
CA PHE A 53 30.92 -1.02 -0.77
C PHE A 53 31.74 -2.26 -1.12
N ASP A 54 32.27 -2.32 -2.34
CA ASP A 54 33.31 -3.28 -2.63
C ASP A 54 34.64 -2.87 -1.95
N GLU A 55 35.58 -3.80 -1.82
CA GLU A 55 36.91 -3.56 -1.23
C GLU A 55 37.71 -2.47 -1.97
N GLN A 56 37.22 -1.99 -3.12
CA GLN A 56 37.88 -1.01 -4.00
C GLN A 56 37.29 0.39 -3.86
N GLY A 57 36.25 0.57 -3.02
CA GLY A 57 35.62 1.86 -2.77
C GLY A 57 34.80 2.39 -3.95
N MET A 58 34.39 1.52 -4.87
CA MET A 58 33.50 1.91 -5.95
C MET A 58 32.05 1.96 -5.46
N GLU A 59 31.40 3.11 -5.66
CA GLU A 59 29.99 3.32 -5.35
C GLU A 59 29.15 2.55 -6.37
N HIS A 60 28.59 1.39 -5.99
CA HIS A 60 27.63 0.70 -6.82
C HIS A 60 26.30 1.47 -6.83
N VAL A 61 25.95 2.00 -8.00
CA VAL A 61 24.65 2.65 -8.23
C VAL A 61 23.54 1.60 -8.08
N GLN A 62 22.67 1.81 -7.10
CA GLN A 62 21.50 0.98 -6.81
C GLN A 62 20.65 0.75 -8.06
N MET A 63 20.30 -0.52 -8.31
CA MET A 63 19.27 -0.89 -9.27
C MET A 63 18.23 -1.73 -8.54
N LEU A 64 17.16 -1.08 -8.06
CA LEU A 64 15.95 -1.80 -7.67
C LEU A 64 15.46 -2.56 -8.90
N LYS A 65 15.31 -3.89 -8.80
CA LYS A 65 14.73 -4.65 -9.90
C LYS A 65 13.29 -4.20 -10.06
N LEU A 66 12.89 -3.91 -11.31
CA LEU A 66 11.52 -3.52 -11.61
C LEU A 66 10.50 -4.56 -11.14
N VAL A 67 10.86 -5.84 -11.13
CA VAL A 67 10.03 -6.92 -10.61
C VAL A 67 9.74 -6.74 -9.12
N ASP A 68 10.74 -6.39 -8.32
CA ASP A 68 10.59 -6.19 -6.88
C ASP A 68 9.75 -4.93 -6.61
N ALA A 69 9.97 -3.87 -7.39
CA ALA A 69 9.13 -2.66 -7.34
C ALA A 69 7.66 -2.94 -7.67
N ILE A 70 7.40 -3.81 -8.66
CA ILE A 70 6.04 -4.22 -9.04
C ILE A 70 5.38 -5.01 -7.91
N GLU A 71 6.09 -5.93 -7.27
CA GLU A 71 5.53 -6.72 -6.17
C GLU A 71 5.25 -5.84 -4.94
N ILE A 72 6.13 -4.89 -4.60
CA ILE A 72 5.88 -3.88 -3.57
C ILE A 72 4.62 -3.06 -3.90
N ALA A 73 4.52 -2.57 -5.14
CA ALA A 73 3.37 -1.80 -5.58
C ALA A 73 2.07 -2.60 -5.55
N LYS A 74 2.08 -3.90 -5.85
CA LYS A 74 0.91 -4.79 -5.75
C LYS A 74 0.51 -5.09 -4.30
N GLY A 75 1.48 -5.19 -3.40
CA GLY A 75 1.23 -5.40 -1.96
C GLY A 75 0.55 -4.21 -1.28
N GLY A 76 0.61 -3.02 -1.90
CA GLY A 76 -0.16 -1.86 -1.48
C GLY A 76 0.14 -1.36 -0.07
N GLY A 77 1.35 -1.60 0.42
CA GLY A 77 1.77 -1.20 1.77
C GLY A 77 1.37 -2.19 2.85
N GLY A 78 0.74 -3.32 2.50
CA GLY A 78 0.61 -4.47 3.38
C GLY A 78 1.97 -5.10 3.65
N ILE A 79 2.18 -5.57 4.87
CA ILE A 79 3.28 -6.48 5.20
C ILE A 79 3.05 -7.79 4.43
N ALA A 80 3.94 -8.09 3.48
CA ALA A 80 4.03 -9.39 2.83
C ALA A 80 4.48 -10.47 3.83
#